data_AF-A0A812AXW0-F1
#
_entry.id   AF-A0A812AXW0-F1
#
_cell.length_a   1.000
_cell.length_b   1.000
_cell.length_c   1.000
_cell.angle_alpha   90.00
_cell.angle_beta   90.00
_cell.angle_gamma   90.00
#
_symmetry.space_group_name_H-M   'P 1'
#
loop_
_entity.id
_entity.type
_entity.pdbx_description
1 polymer ?
#
loop_
_entity_poly.entity_id
_entity_poly.type
_entity_poly.pdbx_seq_one_letter_code
_entity_poly.pdbx_strand_id
1 'polypeptide(L)'
;MEYERRAAVIASLLVGKKPAQVMTWFGFKMTMVMDIWRKWKTYENKDEFTAKRKAHNIRSLAVGTDEFVAAVKETVDNDGSQSYVKIAADMGCHKSTICRTIKKDIVTPPTASLTACSSRMPPRRRGSSYLSIYLSIGLRLFISISHIVYIYLSIYLSIYLSIYLNLFMSTYLSIYLNLFLSVTICAYLSLIRIYLFIYLSIYLSIYLSKSVHIYLSIYLSKSVFICHNLCIFISHSYLSI
;
A
#
# COMPACT_ATOMS: atom_id res chain seq x y z
N MET A 1 -14.63 -15.60 -13.27
CA MET A 1 -13.73 -16.67 -12.80
C MET A 1 -12.89 -17.30 -13.90
N GLU A 2 -13.41 -18.09 -14.86
CA GLU A 2 -12.52 -18.76 -15.85
C GLU A 2 -11.90 -17.79 -16.88
N TYR A 3 -12.64 -16.76 -17.30
CA TYR A 3 -12.14 -15.70 -18.19
C TYR A 3 -10.94 -14.93 -17.58
N GLU A 4 -11.05 -14.56 -16.30
CA GLU A 4 -10.00 -13.85 -15.56
C GLU A 4 -8.74 -14.70 -15.41
N ARG A 5 -8.89 -16.02 -15.21
CA ARG A 5 -7.75 -16.94 -15.12
C ARG A 5 -7.00 -17.05 -16.46
N ARG A 6 -7.71 -17.06 -17.59
CA ARG A 6 -7.08 -17.06 -18.93
C ARG A 6 -6.39 -15.73 -19.26
N ALA A 7 -6.99 -14.60 -18.84
CA ALA A 7 -6.37 -13.28 -18.98
C ALA A 7 -5.08 -13.16 -18.14
N ALA A 8 -5.06 -13.70 -16.91
CA ALA A 8 -3.88 -13.72 -16.07
C ALA A 8 -2.73 -14.59 -16.64
N VAL A 9 -3.05 -15.69 -17.31
CA VAL A 9 -2.08 -16.52 -18.05
C VAL A 9 -1.44 -15.72 -19.20
N ILE A 10 -2.25 -15.02 -19.99
CA ILE A 10 -1.75 -14.18 -21.10
C ILE A 10 -0.85 -13.06 -20.56
N ALA A 11 -1.29 -12.34 -19.53
CA ALA A 11 -0.50 -11.28 -18.91
C ALA A 11 0.84 -11.78 -18.36
N SER A 12 0.87 -12.98 -17.77
CA SER A 12 2.10 -13.57 -17.25
C SER A 12 3.10 -13.95 -18.34
N LEU A 13 2.61 -14.44 -19.49
CA LEU A 13 3.43 -14.77 -20.66
C LEU A 13 3.97 -13.50 -21.35
N LEU A 14 3.17 -12.43 -21.40
CA LEU A 14 3.60 -11.12 -21.93
C LEU A 14 4.73 -10.49 -21.11
N VAL A 15 4.74 -10.70 -19.79
CA VAL A 15 5.82 -10.26 -18.88
C VAL A 15 7.11 -11.10 -19.05
N GLY A 16 7.11 -12.10 -19.94
CA GLY A 16 8.28 -12.92 -20.26
C GLY A 16 8.50 -14.10 -19.32
N LYS A 17 7.50 -14.50 -18.53
CA LYS A 17 7.63 -15.68 -17.66
C LYS A 17 7.63 -16.98 -18.47
N LYS A 18 8.47 -17.93 -18.06
CA LYS A 18 8.54 -19.25 -18.71
C LYS A 18 7.19 -19.99 -18.53
N PRO A 19 6.66 -20.67 -19.55
CA PRO A 19 5.38 -21.39 -19.48
C PRO A 19 5.31 -22.39 -18.31
N ALA A 20 6.43 -23.02 -17.97
CA ALA A 20 6.54 -23.93 -16.84
C ALA A 20 6.26 -23.27 -15.47
N GLN A 21 6.64 -22.00 -15.30
CA GLN A 21 6.35 -21.23 -14.09
C GLN A 21 4.87 -20.79 -14.03
N VAL A 22 4.25 -20.56 -15.19
CA VAL A 22 2.82 -20.22 -15.29
C VAL A 22 1.96 -21.43 -14.93
N MET A 23 2.38 -22.65 -15.30
CA MET A 23 1.71 -23.88 -14.86
C MET A 23 1.68 -24.04 -13.34
N THR A 24 2.84 -23.87 -12.68
CA THR A 24 2.94 -24.04 -11.23
C THR A 24 2.16 -22.98 -10.45
N TRP A 25 2.08 -21.75 -10.96
CA TRP A 25 1.35 -20.67 -10.32
C TRP A 25 -0.17 -20.73 -10.48
N PHE A 26 -0.66 -21.12 -11.66
CA PHE A 26 -2.10 -21.09 -11.95
C PHE A 26 -2.77 -22.48 -11.95
N GLY A 27 -1.99 -23.56 -11.86
CA GLY A 27 -2.47 -24.94 -11.84
C GLY A 27 -2.97 -25.47 -13.19
N PHE A 28 -2.57 -24.84 -14.30
CA PHE A 28 -2.97 -25.25 -15.65
C PHE A 28 -2.03 -26.31 -16.23
N LYS A 29 -2.59 -27.25 -17.00
CA LYS A 29 -1.81 -28.20 -17.82
C LYS A 29 -1.05 -27.45 -18.92
N MET A 30 0.17 -27.89 -19.26
CA MET A 30 1.03 -27.24 -20.26
C MET A 30 0.33 -27.02 -21.60
N THR A 31 -0.43 -28.01 -22.05
CA THR A 31 -1.20 -27.97 -23.30
C THR A 31 -2.21 -26.82 -23.31
N MET A 32 -2.89 -26.60 -22.19
CA MET A 32 -3.87 -25.52 -22.06
C MET A 32 -3.22 -24.14 -22.09
N VAL A 33 -2.06 -23.96 -21.43
CA VAL A 33 -1.31 -22.70 -21.45
C VAL A 33 -0.85 -22.36 -22.87
N MET A 34 -0.32 -23.36 -23.59
CA MET A 34 0.13 -23.19 -24.98
C MET A 34 -1.03 -22.96 -25.95
N ASP A 35 -2.19 -23.60 -25.74
CA ASP A 35 -3.38 -23.40 -26.56
C ASP A 35 -4.00 -22.01 -26.36
N ILE A 36 -4.01 -21.50 -25.12
CA ILE A 36 -4.44 -20.13 -24.81
C ILE A 36 -3.52 -19.13 -25.53
N TRP A 37 -2.20 -19.32 -25.43
CA TRP A 37 -1.22 -18.47 -26.09
C TRP A 37 -1.37 -18.50 -27.63
N ARG A 38 -1.54 -19.70 -28.21
CA ARG A 38 -1.77 -19.86 -29.65
C ARG A 38 -3.04 -19.15 -30.11
N LYS A 39 -4.15 -19.34 -29.39
CA LYS A 39 -5.43 -18.67 -29.70
C LYS A 39 -5.30 -17.15 -29.59
N TRP A 40 -4.69 -16.65 -28.52
CA TRP A 40 -4.46 -15.21 -28.36
C TRP A 40 -3.66 -14.63 -29.53
N LYS A 41 -2.56 -15.29 -29.94
CA LYS A 41 -1.77 -14.88 -31.10
C LYS A 41 -2.54 -14.90 -32.43
N THR A 42 -3.50 -15.83 -32.58
CA THR A 42 -4.38 -15.85 -33.76
C THR A 42 -5.45 -14.75 -33.76
N TYR A 43 -5.81 -14.21 -32.59
CA TYR A 43 -6.71 -13.05 -32.50
C TYR A 43 -5.95 -11.75 -32.73
N GLU A 44 -4.75 -11.61 -32.18
CA GLU A 44 -3.89 -10.43 -32.40
C GLU A 44 -3.54 -10.27 -33.89
N ASN A 45 -3.30 -11.38 -34.60
CA ASN A 45 -3.09 -11.38 -36.05
C ASN A 45 -4.38 -11.15 -36.88
N LYS A 46 -5.56 -11.17 -36.26
CA LYS A 46 -6.86 -10.96 -36.93
C LYS A 46 -7.39 -9.53 -36.80
N ASP A 47 -6.66 -8.65 -36.12
CA ASP A 47 -7.04 -7.24 -35.96
C ASP A 47 -6.83 -6.40 -37.24
N GLU A 48 -6.50 -7.03 -38.37
CA GLU A 48 -6.57 -6.44 -39.70
C GLU A 48 -8.02 -6.53 -40.26
N PHE A 49 -8.81 -5.53 -39.88
CA PHE A 49 -10.03 -5.00 -40.52
C PHE A 49 -10.73 -5.88 -41.60
N THR A 50 -11.72 -6.69 -41.22
CA THR A 50 -12.99 -6.86 -41.97
C THR A 50 -13.98 -7.75 -41.21
N ALA A 51 -14.73 -7.16 -40.28
CA ALA A 51 -15.96 -7.79 -39.79
C ALA A 51 -17.04 -7.71 -40.88
N LYS A 52 -17.09 -8.71 -41.79
CA LYS A 52 -18.26 -8.96 -42.65
C LYS A 52 -19.46 -9.35 -41.76
N ARG A 53 -20.20 -8.36 -41.24
CA ARG A 53 -21.57 -8.59 -40.78
C ARG A 53 -22.47 -8.70 -42.01
N LYS A 54 -23.07 -9.89 -42.20
CA LYS A 54 -24.14 -10.12 -43.19
C LYS A 54 -25.34 -9.22 -42.85
N ALA A 55 -25.52 -8.15 -43.61
CA ALA A 55 -26.77 -7.40 -43.62
C ALA A 55 -27.80 -8.19 -44.45
N HIS A 56 -28.85 -8.70 -43.80
CA HIS A 56 -30.01 -9.23 -44.50
C HIS A 56 -30.78 -8.07 -45.14
N ASN A 57 -30.62 -7.95 -46.46
CA ASN A 57 -31.65 -7.63 -47.45
C ASN A 57 -32.72 -6.57 -47.06
N ILE A 58 -32.38 -5.29 -47.15
CA ILE A 58 -33.37 -4.22 -47.35
C ILE A 58 -33.75 -4.27 -48.83
N ARG A 59 -34.70 -5.15 -49.19
CA ARG A 59 -35.42 -5.10 -50.46
C ARG A 59 -36.86 -4.69 -50.18
N SER A 60 -37.09 -3.38 -50.18
CA SER A 60 -38.39 -2.77 -50.52
C SER A 60 -38.24 -1.24 -50.68
N LEU A 61 -37.48 -0.81 -51.68
CA LEU A 61 -37.61 0.52 -52.26
C LEU A 61 -38.11 0.33 -53.69
N ALA A 62 -39.43 0.26 -53.86
CA ALA A 62 -40.05 0.21 -55.19
C ALA A 62 -41.47 0.79 -55.24
N VAL A 63 -42.02 1.34 -54.15
CA VAL A 63 -43.29 2.07 -54.21
C VAL A 63 -43.25 3.21 -53.20
N GLY A 64 -42.87 4.39 -53.67
CA GLY A 64 -42.66 5.57 -52.85
C GLY A 64 -42.21 6.73 -53.74
N THR A 65 -42.93 6.97 -54.83
CA THR A 65 -42.89 8.25 -55.54
C THR A 65 -43.76 9.23 -54.76
N ASP A 66 -43.29 10.46 -54.55
CA ASP A 66 -44.00 11.49 -53.77
C ASP A 66 -45.39 11.80 -54.35
N GLU A 67 -45.57 11.61 -55.66
CA GLU A 67 -46.85 11.70 -56.37
C GLU A 67 -47.90 10.70 -55.85
N PHE A 68 -47.48 9.49 -55.49
CA PHE A 68 -48.38 8.47 -54.95
C PHE A 68 -48.88 8.85 -53.55
N VAL A 69 -48.02 9.45 -52.73
CA VAL A 69 -48.41 9.92 -51.38
C VAL A 69 -49.37 11.11 -51.47
N ALA A 70 -49.16 12.01 -52.45
CA ALA A 70 -50.06 13.13 -52.71
C ALA A 70 -51.45 12.67 -53.17
N ALA A 71 -51.52 11.72 -54.11
CA ALA A 71 -52.78 11.13 -54.58
C ALA A 71 -53.53 10.38 -53.46
N VAL A 72 -52.82 9.65 -52.59
CA VAL A 72 -53.41 9.01 -51.40
C VAL A 72 -54.00 10.06 -50.46
N LYS A 73 -53.30 11.17 -50.23
CA LYS A 73 -53.77 12.24 -49.34
C LYS A 73 -55.04 12.92 -49.87
N GLU A 74 -55.11 13.22 -51.16
CA GLU A 74 -56.28 13.83 -51.81
C GLU A 74 -57.53 12.94 -51.71
N THR A 75 -57.40 11.62 -51.93
CA THR A 75 -58.54 10.70 -51.79
C THR A 75 -59.06 10.57 -50.34
N VAL A 76 -58.17 10.67 -49.36
CA VAL A 76 -58.54 10.61 -47.93
C VAL A 76 -59.20 11.91 -47.46
N ASP A 77 -58.76 13.06 -47.99
CA ASP A 77 -59.32 14.37 -47.64
C ASP A 77 -60.71 14.60 -48.28
N ASN A 78 -60.98 14.04 -49.47
CA ASN A 78 -62.27 14.16 -50.17
C ASN A 78 -63.38 13.27 -49.57
N ASP A 79 -63.09 12.02 -49.19
CA ASP A 79 -64.08 11.08 -48.64
C ASP A 79 -63.52 10.31 -47.41
N GLY A 80 -63.45 10.96 -46.25
CA GLY A 80 -62.84 10.40 -45.02
C GLY A 80 -63.51 9.14 -44.41
N SER A 81 -64.56 8.59 -45.04
CA SER A 81 -65.30 7.41 -44.58
C SER A 81 -65.14 6.18 -45.49
N GLN A 82 -64.25 6.22 -46.49
CA GLN A 82 -63.97 5.06 -47.34
C GLN A 82 -63.06 4.01 -46.67
N SER A 83 -63.35 2.74 -46.94
CA SER A 83 -62.53 1.60 -46.49
C SER A 83 -61.21 1.55 -47.29
N TYR A 84 -60.08 1.28 -46.61
CA TYR A 84 -58.75 1.11 -47.22
C TYR A 84 -58.71 0.10 -48.37
N VAL A 85 -59.70 -0.79 -48.48
CA VAL A 85 -59.81 -1.78 -49.57
C VAL A 85 -60.32 -1.14 -50.87
N LYS A 86 -61.17 -0.12 -50.79
CA LYS A 86 -61.66 0.61 -51.97
C LYS A 86 -60.58 1.51 -52.56
N ILE A 87 -59.89 2.26 -51.70
CA ILE A 87 -58.73 3.10 -52.09
C ILE A 87 -57.61 2.25 -52.73
N ALA A 88 -57.42 1.03 -52.21
CA ALA A 88 -56.48 0.05 -52.79
C ALA A 88 -56.89 -0.42 -54.20
N ALA A 89 -58.18 -0.62 -54.43
CA ALA A 89 -58.70 -1.03 -55.74
C ALA A 89 -58.56 0.10 -56.77
N ASP A 90 -58.87 1.34 -56.39
CA ASP A 90 -58.83 2.50 -57.30
C ASP A 90 -57.40 2.86 -57.71
N MET A 91 -56.42 2.68 -56.82
CA MET A 91 -55.00 2.94 -57.10
C MET A 91 -54.23 1.71 -57.61
N GLY A 92 -54.88 0.55 -57.78
CA GLY A 92 -54.23 -0.68 -58.24
C GLY A 92 -53.14 -1.22 -57.29
N CYS A 93 -53.22 -0.90 -55.99
CA CYS A 93 -52.17 -1.17 -55.00
C CYS A 93 -52.63 -2.18 -53.94
N HIS A 94 -51.68 -2.90 -53.32
CA HIS A 94 -52.02 -3.80 -52.21
C HIS A 94 -52.38 -2.99 -50.94
N LYS A 95 -53.42 -3.41 -50.22
CA LYS A 95 -53.93 -2.75 -48.99
C LYS A 95 -52.84 -2.43 -47.96
N SER A 96 -51.85 -3.31 -47.83
CA SER A 96 -50.74 -3.15 -46.87
C SER A 96 -49.79 -2.00 -47.21
N THR A 97 -49.71 -1.59 -48.48
CA THR A 97 -48.90 -0.45 -48.94
C THR A 97 -49.56 0.86 -48.53
N ILE A 98 -50.88 0.98 -48.72
CA ILE A 98 -51.69 2.14 -48.32
C ILE A 98 -51.74 2.29 -46.79
N CYS A 99 -51.94 1.20 -46.04
CA CYS A 99 -51.87 1.27 -44.57
C CYS A 99 -50.49 1.70 -44.05
N ARG A 100 -49.40 1.41 -44.79
CA ARG A 100 -48.05 1.82 -44.38
C ARG A 100 -47.79 3.29 -44.68
N THR A 101 -48.17 3.80 -45.84
CA THR A 101 -48.01 5.22 -46.20
C THR A 101 -48.87 6.12 -45.32
N ILE A 102 -50.15 5.80 -45.11
CA ILE A 102 -51.03 6.58 -44.22
C ILE A 102 -50.46 6.63 -42.79
N LYS A 103 -49.94 5.51 -42.27
CA LYS A 103 -49.41 5.43 -40.90
C LYS A 103 -48.04 6.10 -40.73
N LYS A 104 -47.24 6.22 -41.79
CA LYS A 104 -45.92 6.87 -41.77
C LYS A 104 -45.95 8.35 -42.14
N ASP A 105 -46.84 8.74 -43.04
CA ASP A 105 -46.75 10.05 -43.69
C ASP A 105 -47.94 10.97 -43.35
N ILE A 106 -49.08 10.40 -42.93
CA ILE A 106 -50.28 11.17 -42.54
C ILE A 106 -50.43 11.24 -41.01
N VAL A 107 -50.25 10.13 -40.29
CA VAL A 107 -50.42 10.08 -38.82
C VAL A 107 -49.20 10.62 -38.06
N THR A 108 -48.02 10.64 -38.68
CA THR A 108 -46.82 11.26 -38.09
C THR A 108 -46.41 12.47 -38.90
N PRO A 109 -46.49 13.70 -38.34
CA PRO A 109 -46.26 14.91 -39.11
C PRO A 109 -44.77 15.07 -39.48
N PRO A 110 -44.45 15.61 -40.67
CA PRO A 110 -43.11 16.04 -40.99
C PRO A 110 -42.77 17.28 -40.17
N THR A 111 -41.69 17.19 -39.40
CA THR A 111 -41.05 18.33 -38.74
C THR A 111 -40.56 19.33 -39.79
N ALA A 112 -41.17 20.52 -39.79
CA ALA A 112 -40.55 21.85 -39.95
C ALA A 112 -41.40 22.76 -40.85
N SER A 113 -41.98 23.81 -40.27
CA SER A 113 -41.53 25.20 -40.48
C SER A 113 -42.60 26.22 -40.03
N LEU A 114 -42.08 27.32 -39.48
CA LEU A 114 -42.69 28.65 -39.26
C LEU A 114 -43.57 28.91 -38.01
N THR A 115 -42.97 29.72 -37.12
CA THR A 115 -43.52 30.88 -36.36
C THR A 115 -44.55 30.66 -35.24
N ALA A 116 -44.16 30.93 -33.98
CA ALA A 116 -44.67 32.05 -33.16
C ALA A 116 -44.32 31.94 -31.64
N CYS A 117 -43.92 33.08 -31.08
CA CYS A 117 -43.83 33.58 -29.70
C CYS A 117 -44.09 32.72 -28.43
N SER A 118 -43.18 32.94 -27.47
CA SER A 118 -43.43 33.21 -26.03
C SER A 118 -44.07 32.13 -25.15
N SER A 119 -43.24 31.36 -24.45
CA SER A 119 -43.09 31.48 -22.98
C SER A 119 -42.17 30.39 -22.41
N ARG A 120 -41.14 30.84 -21.69
CA ARG A 120 -40.52 30.17 -20.54
C ARG A 120 -40.38 28.63 -20.63
N MET A 121 -39.36 28.15 -21.35
CA MET A 121 -38.84 26.80 -21.12
C MET A 121 -38.34 26.67 -19.66
N PRO A 122 -38.72 25.63 -18.91
CA PRO A 122 -37.98 25.28 -17.70
C PRO A 122 -36.59 24.77 -18.14
N PRO A 123 -35.51 25.06 -17.39
CA PRO A 123 -34.23 24.47 -17.73
C PRO A 123 -34.38 22.97 -17.52
N ARG A 124 -34.34 22.20 -18.60
CA ARG A 124 -34.29 20.73 -18.57
C ARG A 124 -32.89 20.27 -18.12
N ARG A 125 -32.41 20.77 -16.97
CA ARG A 125 -31.24 20.28 -16.25
C ARG A 125 -31.70 19.28 -15.18
N ARG A 126 -32.25 18.12 -15.59
CA ARG A 126 -32.49 17.01 -14.65
C ARG A 126 -31.49 15.86 -14.79
N GLY A 127 -30.84 15.72 -15.96
CA GLY A 127 -29.79 14.71 -16.17
C GLY A 127 -28.46 15.07 -15.50
N SER A 128 -28.07 16.35 -15.53
CA SER A 128 -26.79 16.80 -14.96
C SER A 128 -26.79 16.82 -13.43
N SER A 129 -27.94 17.01 -12.77
CA SER A 129 -28.05 17.04 -11.31
C SER A 129 -27.96 15.65 -10.70
N TYR A 130 -28.62 14.64 -11.28
CA TYR A 130 -28.52 13.26 -10.77
C TYR A 130 -27.10 12.69 -10.91
N LEU A 131 -26.45 12.89 -12.05
CA LEU A 131 -25.07 12.43 -12.27
C LEU A 131 -24.07 13.15 -11.36
N SER A 132 -24.22 14.48 -11.20
CA SER A 132 -23.34 15.25 -10.30
C SER A 132 -23.55 14.90 -8.83
N ILE A 133 -24.79 14.63 -8.39
CA ILE A 133 -25.07 14.18 -7.03
C ILE A 133 -24.43 12.81 -6.79
N TYR A 134 -24.63 11.84 -7.69
CA TYR A 134 -24.02 10.51 -7.59
C TYR A 134 -22.49 10.58 -7.54
N LEU A 135 -21.89 11.37 -8.43
CA LEU A 135 -20.44 11.58 -8.45
C LEU A 135 -19.95 12.24 -7.16
N SER A 136 -20.67 13.24 -6.66
CA SER A 136 -20.30 13.95 -5.43
C SER A 136 -20.41 13.08 -4.17
N ILE A 137 -21.35 12.13 -4.14
CA ILE A 137 -21.52 11.19 -3.03
C ILE A 137 -20.44 10.10 -3.11
N GLY A 138 -20.19 9.55 -4.30
CA GLY A 138 -19.13 8.58 -4.53
C GLY A 138 -17.75 9.13 -4.16
N LEU A 139 -17.47 10.39 -4.54
CA LEU A 139 -16.19 11.03 -4.24
C LEU A 139 -16.03 11.31 -2.74
N ARG A 140 -17.11 11.72 -2.04
CA ARG A 140 -17.10 11.90 -0.59
C ARG A 140 -16.86 10.59 0.16
N LEU A 141 -17.51 9.50 -0.26
CA LEU A 141 -17.30 8.18 0.33
C LEU A 141 -15.89 7.64 0.08
N PHE A 142 -15.36 7.86 -1.12
CA PHE A 142 -13.98 7.49 -1.42
C PHE A 142 -12.98 8.24 -0.54
N ILE A 143 -13.16 9.56 -0.38
CA ILE A 143 -12.31 10.38 0.49
C ILE A 143 -12.43 9.92 1.95
N SER A 144 -13.64 9.68 2.46
CA SER A 144 -13.81 9.27 3.86
C SER A 144 -13.17 7.92 4.15
N ILE A 145 -13.32 6.94 3.26
CA ILE A 145 -12.67 5.62 3.40
C ILE A 145 -11.15 5.78 3.33
N SER A 146 -10.64 6.55 2.37
CA SER A 146 -9.20 6.78 2.24
C SER A 146 -8.60 7.43 3.50
N HIS A 147 -9.33 8.35 4.13
CA HIS A 147 -8.91 9.03 5.35
C HIS A 147 -8.88 8.07 6.55
N ILE A 148 -9.88 7.20 6.69
CA ILE A 148 -9.91 6.18 7.75
C ILE A 148 -8.74 5.21 7.60
N VAL A 149 -8.47 4.73 6.38
CA VAL A 149 -7.34 3.84 6.10
C VAL A 149 -6.01 4.53 6.40
N TYR A 150 -5.86 5.80 6.00
CA TYR A 150 -4.69 6.59 6.32
C TYR A 150 -4.48 6.73 7.83
N ILE A 151 -5.52 7.08 8.58
CA ILE A 151 -5.45 7.18 10.04
C ILE A 151 -5.04 5.84 10.65
N TYR A 152 -5.69 4.75 10.27
CA TYR A 152 -5.37 3.42 10.79
C TYR A 152 -3.91 3.04 10.53
N LEU A 153 -3.44 3.25 9.30
CA LEU A 153 -2.06 2.95 8.93
C LEU A 153 -1.06 3.85 9.65
N SER A 154 -1.37 5.14 9.80
CA SER A 154 -0.52 6.10 10.53
C SER A 154 -0.39 5.72 12.00
N ILE A 155 -1.49 5.33 12.66
CA ILE A 155 -1.50 4.90 14.05
C ILE A 155 -0.71 3.60 14.17
N TYR A 156 -1.00 2.60 13.33
CA TYR A 156 -0.28 1.32 13.36
C TYR A 156 1.22 1.51 13.19
N LEU A 157 1.63 2.31 12.20
CA LEU A 157 3.04 2.57 11.92
C LEU A 157 3.69 3.38 13.05
N SER A 158 3.00 4.37 13.61
CA SER A 158 3.53 5.16 14.73
C SER A 158 3.75 4.30 15.98
N ILE A 159 2.81 3.41 16.30
CA ILE A 159 2.91 2.48 17.42
C ILE A 159 4.04 1.49 17.17
N TYR A 160 4.08 0.86 16.00
CA TYR A 160 5.13 -0.10 15.67
C TYR A 160 6.51 0.55 15.74
N LEU A 161 6.68 1.72 15.12
CA LEU A 161 7.95 2.42 15.08
C LEU A 161 8.37 2.92 16.46
N SER A 162 7.45 3.49 17.24
CA SER A 162 7.75 3.96 18.59
C SER A 162 8.16 2.81 19.50
N ILE A 163 7.46 1.67 19.46
CA ILE A 163 7.84 0.49 20.24
C ILE A 163 9.20 0.00 19.79
N TYR A 164 9.41 -0.22 18.49
CA TYR A 164 10.67 -0.74 17.96
C TYR A 164 11.84 0.19 18.32
N LEU A 165 11.70 1.49 18.09
CA LEU A 165 12.74 2.48 18.35
C LEU A 165 13.05 2.59 19.84
N ASN A 166 12.02 2.64 20.70
CA ASN A 166 12.23 2.71 22.14
C ASN A 166 12.90 1.46 22.67
N LEU A 167 12.48 0.28 22.22
CA LEU A 167 13.06 -0.99 22.69
C LEU A 167 14.51 -1.11 22.22
N PHE A 168 14.78 -0.79 20.95
CA PHE A 168 16.12 -0.83 20.40
C PHE A 168 17.05 0.19 21.06
N MET A 169 16.63 1.46 21.16
CA MET A 169 17.45 2.52 21.75
C MET A 169 17.65 2.31 23.25
N SER A 170 16.61 1.92 24.00
CA SER A 170 16.72 1.65 25.44
C SER A 170 17.66 0.49 25.72
N THR A 171 17.51 -0.62 25.00
CA THR A 171 18.37 -1.80 25.20
C THR A 171 19.80 -1.52 24.77
N TYR A 172 20.01 -0.95 23.58
CA TYR A 172 21.34 -0.62 23.09
C TYR A 172 22.05 0.37 24.02
N LEU A 173 21.37 1.46 24.39
CA LEU A 173 21.96 2.49 25.25
C LEU A 173 22.22 1.97 26.65
N SER A 174 21.29 1.22 27.24
CA SER A 174 21.49 0.65 28.58
C SER A 174 22.66 -0.34 28.62
N ILE A 175 22.78 -1.22 27.63
CA ILE A 175 23.89 -2.17 27.55
C ILE A 175 25.21 -1.44 27.36
N TYR A 176 25.26 -0.51 26.39
CA TYR A 176 26.48 0.23 26.10
C TYR A 176 26.94 1.08 27.30
N LEU A 177 26.01 1.83 27.91
CA LEU A 177 26.31 2.68 29.05
C LEU A 177 26.73 1.86 30.26
N ASN A 178 26.01 0.77 30.59
CA ASN A 178 26.36 -0.09 31.72
C ASN A 178 27.72 -0.76 31.52
N LEU A 179 28.03 -1.23 30.31
CA LEU A 179 29.31 -1.88 30.04
C LEU A 179 30.45 -0.86 30.09
N PHE A 180 30.28 0.31 29.48
CA PHE A 180 31.28 1.37 29.54
C PHE A 180 31.50 1.85 30.97
N LEU A 181 30.43 2.11 31.72
CA LEU A 181 30.51 2.64 33.08
C LEU A 181 31.07 1.60 34.06
N SER A 182 30.66 0.33 33.94
CA SER A 182 31.18 -0.75 34.80
C SER A 182 32.67 -0.97 34.57
N VAL A 183 33.11 -1.04 33.31
CA VAL A 183 34.54 -1.24 32.98
C VAL A 183 35.37 -0.06 33.45
N THR A 184 34.93 1.17 33.17
CA THR A 184 35.67 2.38 33.55
C THR A 184 35.75 2.54 35.07
N ILE A 185 34.65 2.37 35.79
CA ILE A 185 34.64 2.44 37.27
C ILE A 185 35.50 1.32 37.87
N CYS A 186 35.35 0.07 37.40
CA CYS A 186 36.14 -1.05 37.93
C CYS A 186 37.64 -0.84 37.72
N ALA A 187 38.06 -0.36 36.54
CA ALA A 187 39.45 -0.07 36.25
C ALA A 187 39.98 1.08 37.13
N TYR A 188 39.20 2.14 37.31
CA TYR A 188 39.61 3.25 38.17
C TYR A 188 39.71 2.83 39.65
N LEU A 189 38.74 2.06 40.15
CA LEU A 189 38.74 1.56 41.53
C LEU A 189 39.88 0.56 41.77
N SER A 190 40.22 -0.27 40.79
CA SER A 190 41.34 -1.21 40.91
C SER A 190 42.68 -0.48 40.99
N LEU A 191 42.88 0.55 40.15
CA LEU A 191 44.07 1.40 40.20
C LEU A 191 44.19 2.13 41.55
N ILE A 192 43.09 2.70 42.07
CA ILE A 192 43.08 3.33 43.39
C ILE A 192 43.43 2.32 44.48
N ARG A 193 42.88 1.10 44.43
CA ARG A 193 43.19 0.06 45.41
C ARG A 193 44.67 -0.31 45.40
N ILE A 194 45.26 -0.45 44.21
CA ILE A 194 46.69 -0.74 44.05
C ILE A 194 47.53 0.40 44.63
N TYR A 195 47.22 1.64 44.26
CA TYR A 195 47.92 2.82 44.77
C TYR A 195 47.86 2.90 46.30
N LEU A 196 46.66 2.75 46.88
CA LEU A 196 46.47 2.79 48.33
C LEU A 196 47.21 1.66 49.04
N PHE A 197 47.18 0.44 48.48
CA PHE A 197 47.90 -0.70 49.03
C PHE A 197 49.41 -0.46 49.04
N ILE A 198 49.97 0.04 47.94
CA ILE A 198 51.39 0.37 47.85
C ILE A 198 51.75 1.47 48.85
N TYR A 199 50.97 2.56 48.87
CA TYR A 199 51.22 3.67 49.80
C TYR A 199 51.18 3.23 51.26
N LEU A 200 50.14 2.48 51.64
CA LEU A 200 49.96 2.01 53.02
C LEU A 200 51.01 0.98 53.42
N SER A 201 51.36 0.04 52.53
CA SER A 201 52.40 -0.95 52.82
C SER A 201 53.77 -0.30 53.01
N ILE A 202 54.13 0.67 52.16
CA ILE A 202 55.37 1.43 52.31
C ILE A 202 55.34 2.23 53.62
N TYR A 203 54.30 3.02 53.86
CA TYR A 203 54.19 3.83 55.07
C TYR A 203 54.26 2.99 56.34
N LEU A 204 53.50 1.89 56.39
CA LEU A 204 53.46 0.99 57.53
C LEU A 204 54.80 0.28 57.72
N SER A 205 55.44 -0.19 56.65
CA SER A 205 56.74 -0.85 56.74
C SER A 205 57.82 0.08 57.30
N ILE A 206 57.85 1.34 56.86
CA ILE A 206 58.81 2.34 57.35
C ILE A 206 58.53 2.65 58.81
N TYR A 207 57.27 2.92 59.16
CA TYR A 207 56.90 3.30 60.51
C TYR A 207 57.14 2.16 61.51
N LEU A 208 56.74 0.94 61.15
CA LEU A 208 56.90 -0.24 61.99
C LEU A 208 58.37 -0.66 62.11
N SER A 209 59.13 -0.62 61.01
CA SER A 209 60.58 -0.87 61.05
C SER A 209 61.26 0.11 61.98
N LYS A 210 60.98 1.41 61.84
CA LYS A 210 61.59 2.45 62.69
C LYS A 210 61.20 2.30 64.15
N SER A 211 59.93 2.05 64.46
CA SER A 211 59.47 1.90 65.84
C SER A 211 60.07 0.66 66.51
N VAL A 212 60.09 -0.48 65.82
CA VAL A 212 60.69 -1.73 66.32
C VAL A 212 62.20 -1.55 66.51
N HIS A 213 62.91 -0.94 65.56
CA HIS A 213 64.35 -0.76 65.64
C HIS A 213 64.75 0.16 66.81
N ILE A 214 63.98 1.24 67.04
CA ILE A 214 64.16 2.14 68.19
C ILE A 214 63.89 1.38 69.48
N TYR A 215 62.74 0.71 69.59
CA TYR A 215 62.37 -0.05 70.80
C TYR A 215 63.42 -1.11 71.15
N LEU A 216 63.84 -1.90 70.16
CA LEU A 216 64.83 -2.95 70.34
C LEU A 216 66.20 -2.36 70.72
N SER A 217 66.63 -1.25 70.10
CA SER A 217 67.89 -0.59 70.44
C SER A 217 67.92 -0.08 71.88
N ILE A 218 66.83 0.51 72.37
CA ILE A 218 66.70 1.00 73.75
C ILE A 218 66.73 -0.19 74.71
N TYR A 219 65.98 -1.25 74.42
CA TYR A 219 65.93 -2.44 75.27
C TYR A 219 67.30 -3.14 75.36
N LEU A 220 67.97 -3.33 74.23
CA LEU A 220 69.30 -3.96 74.17
C LEU A 220 70.37 -3.10 74.85
N SER A 221 70.34 -1.77 74.66
CA SER A 221 71.24 -0.86 75.35
C SER A 221 71.06 -0.94 76.87
N LYS A 222 69.81 -1.02 77.34
CA LYS A 222 69.50 -1.11 78.77
C LYS A 222 69.96 -2.45 79.35
N SER A 223 69.76 -3.57 78.64
CA SER A 223 70.20 -4.88 79.11
C SER A 223 71.73 -4.99 79.18
N VAL A 224 72.45 -4.51 78.16
CA VAL A 224 73.92 -4.47 78.14
C VAL A 224 74.46 -3.59 79.28
N PHE A 225 73.88 -2.41 79.51
CA PHE A 225 74.27 -1.54 80.60
C PHE A 225 74.10 -2.22 81.97
N ILE A 226 72.97 -2.89 82.21
CA ILE A 226 72.73 -3.62 83.45
C ILE A 226 73.76 -4.74 83.62
N CYS A 227 74.02 -5.55 82.59
CA CYS A 227 75.01 -6.62 82.64
C CYS A 227 76.43 -6.08 82.92
N HIS A 228 76.83 -4.99 82.27
CA HIS A 228 78.15 -4.38 82.46
C HIS A 228 78.34 -3.90 83.90
N ASN A 229 77.36 -3.18 84.46
CA ASN A 229 77.41 -2.73 85.85
C ASN A 229 77.45 -3.89 86.84
N LEU A 230 76.68 -4.95 86.58
CA LEU A 230 76.65 -6.14 87.43
C LEU A 230 77.99 -6.89 87.39
N CYS A 231 78.64 -6.95 86.23
CA CYS A 231 79.99 -7.50 86.07
C CYS A 231 81.04 -6.69 86.85
N ILE A 232 81.01 -5.35 86.75
CA ILE A 232 81.91 -4.48 87.52
C ILE A 232 81.70 -4.69 89.03
N PHE A 233 80.45 -4.73 89.49
CA PHE A 233 80.13 -4.95 90.90
C PHE A 233 80.69 -6.26 91.43
N ILE A 234 80.50 -7.36 90.69
CA ILE A 234 81.07 -8.67 91.04
C ILE A 234 82.60 -8.59 91.06
N SER A 235 83.23 -8.01 90.04
CA SER A 235 84.71 -7.91 89.98
C SER A 235 85.30 -7.13 91.16
N HIS A 236 84.63 -6.06 91.61
CA HIS A 236 85.08 -5.28 92.76
C HIS A 236 84.94 -6.05 94.07
N SER A 237 83.83 -6.78 94.25
CA SER A 237 83.63 -7.63 95.43
C SER A 237 84.68 -8.73 95.55
N TYR A 238 85.14 -9.32 94.44
CA TYR A 238 86.21 -10.31 94.44
C TYR A 238 87.59 -9.73 94.75
N LEU A 239 87.86 -8.48 94.35
CA LEU A 239 89.13 -7.80 94.65
C LEU A 239 89.23 -7.33 96.12
N SER A 240 88.09 -7.17 96.79
CA SER A 240 88.01 -6.73 98.19
C SER A 240 88.11 -7.84 99.23
N ILE A 241 88.19 -9.10 98.80
CA ILE A 241 88.32 -10.31 99.65
C ILE A 241 89.77 -10.78 99.61
#